data_AF-A0A2W4UIM2-F1
#
_entry.id   AF-A0A2W4UIM2-F1
#
_cell.length_a   1.000
_cell.length_b   1.000
_cell.length_c   1.000
_cell.angle_alpha   90.00
_cell.angle_beta   90.00
_cell.angle_gamma   90.00
#
_symmetry.space_group_name_H-M   'P 1'
#
loop_
_entity.id
_entity.type
_entity.pdbx_description
1 polymer ?
#
loop_
_entity_poly.entity_id
_entity_poly.type
_entity_poly.pdbx_seq_one_letter_code
_entity_poly.pdbx_strand_id
1 'polypeptide(L)'
;PPSVEPPRPPAIAPQAPPARPQQPPVPANRSEPPPASSTEPPPRTPIERIQGYVATYDGGPCFFLWPTELTERRAVLEGFGNATEPFVAFDTAFKAAQGFEAQIHLRPVTAAQCPMADFLRQLGDNIDRTPRLQINAFNMKSGDVLSGTVDNDGGRNVAVVLIGDDGLVYNLGGYLRRDASRASFNLKLESSPGAAPRPQTVLTFVSQAPLPALSGPNPTPASDFFASLKQDVTRQGGKLGIGVRYFRIE
;
A
#
# COMPACT_ATOMS: atom_id res chain seq x y z
N PRO A 1 -73.03 -44.19 -36.02
CA PRO A 1 -74.18 -44.67 -35.21
C PRO A 1 -73.89 -44.47 -33.72
N PRO A 2 -74.88 -44.08 -32.90
CA PRO A 2 -74.67 -43.68 -31.50
C PRO A 2 -74.85 -44.85 -30.51
N SER A 3 -74.41 -44.64 -29.27
CA SER A 3 -74.99 -45.28 -28.08
C SER A 3 -75.39 -44.19 -27.08
N VAL A 4 -76.48 -44.44 -26.36
CA VAL A 4 -77.27 -43.44 -25.63
C VAL A 4 -77.36 -43.82 -24.16
N GLU A 5 -77.22 -42.85 -23.26
CA GLU A 5 -77.31 -43.05 -21.81
C GLU A 5 -78.64 -42.48 -21.23
N PRO A 6 -79.42 -43.25 -20.44
CA PRO A 6 -80.69 -42.83 -19.83
C PRO A 6 -80.55 -42.28 -18.37
N PRO A 7 -81.57 -41.61 -17.77
CA PRO A 7 -81.31 -40.48 -16.85
C PRO A 7 -82.03 -40.40 -15.46
N ARG A 8 -81.44 -39.58 -14.56
CA ARG A 8 -82.08 -38.68 -13.50
C ARG A 8 -82.77 -39.34 -12.25
N PRO A 9 -83.25 -38.59 -11.21
CA PRO A 9 -82.55 -37.87 -10.10
C PRO A 9 -83.21 -38.20 -8.69
N PRO A 10 -83.36 -37.34 -7.63
CA PRO A 10 -82.72 -36.08 -7.16
C PRO A 10 -82.34 -35.97 -5.64
N ALA A 11 -81.62 -34.89 -5.28
CA ALA A 11 -81.55 -34.04 -4.05
C ALA A 11 -81.91 -34.49 -2.59
N ILE A 12 -81.15 -33.98 -1.60
CA ILE A 12 -81.61 -33.17 -0.41
C ILE A 12 -80.42 -32.45 0.29
N ALA A 13 -80.71 -31.44 1.13
CA ALA A 13 -79.88 -30.30 1.54
C ALA A 13 -79.33 -30.35 3.02
N PRO A 14 -78.56 -29.34 3.51
CA PRO A 14 -77.60 -29.48 4.64
C PRO A 14 -78.04 -28.89 6.00
N GLN A 15 -77.22 -29.07 7.04
CA GLN A 15 -77.22 -28.26 8.27
C GLN A 15 -75.80 -27.97 8.79
N ALA A 16 -75.58 -26.77 9.33
CA ALA A 16 -74.32 -26.31 9.95
C ALA A 16 -74.61 -25.57 11.27
N PRO A 17 -73.86 -25.81 12.37
CA PRO A 17 -74.00 -25.12 13.65
C PRO A 17 -72.83 -24.10 13.89
N PRO A 18 -72.81 -23.28 14.97
CA PRO A 18 -73.32 -21.90 14.89
C PRO A 18 -72.27 -20.81 15.22
N ALA A 19 -72.60 -19.56 14.92
CA ALA A 19 -71.72 -18.39 15.11
C ALA A 19 -71.71 -17.81 16.55
N ARG A 20 -70.64 -17.07 16.89
CA ARG A 20 -70.51 -16.18 18.07
C ARG A 20 -69.74 -14.88 17.71
N PRO A 21 -69.83 -13.79 18.51
CA PRO A 21 -69.91 -12.41 17.98
C PRO A 21 -68.60 -11.62 17.74
N GLN A 22 -68.76 -10.41 17.18
CA GLN A 22 -67.75 -9.50 16.64
C GLN A 22 -67.20 -8.46 17.65
N GLN A 23 -65.95 -7.99 17.43
CA GLN A 23 -65.42 -6.65 17.76
C GLN A 23 -63.97 -6.49 17.19
N PRO A 24 -63.34 -5.29 17.16
CA PRO A 24 -63.55 -4.14 16.26
C PRO A 24 -62.35 -3.93 15.28
N PRO A 25 -62.37 -2.96 14.34
CA PRO A 25 -61.27 -2.76 13.39
C PRO A 25 -60.03 -2.11 14.03
N VAL A 26 -58.84 -2.66 13.75
CA VAL A 26 -57.53 -2.12 14.15
C VAL A 26 -56.92 -1.31 12.99
N PRO A 27 -56.24 -0.15 13.22
CA PRO A 27 -55.84 0.75 12.13
C PRO A 27 -54.77 0.17 11.20
N ALA A 28 -54.75 0.66 9.97
CA ALA A 28 -53.71 0.36 8.99
C ALA A 28 -52.35 0.90 9.46
N ASN A 29 -51.51 0.03 10.02
CA ASN A 29 -50.16 0.40 10.42
C ASN A 29 -49.28 0.54 9.17
N ARG A 30 -48.93 1.77 8.82
CA ARG A 30 -48.01 2.07 7.72
C ARG A 30 -46.62 1.57 8.10
N SER A 31 -46.17 0.48 7.48
CA SER A 31 -44.80 -0.01 7.63
C SER A 31 -43.81 1.03 7.12
N GLU A 32 -43.21 1.78 8.03
CA GLU A 32 -42.08 2.66 7.75
C GLU A 32 -40.86 1.79 7.38
N PRO A 33 -40.13 2.08 6.29
CA PRO A 33 -38.90 1.36 5.99
C PRO A 33 -37.89 1.53 7.13
N PRO A 34 -37.16 0.49 7.54
CA PRO A 34 -36.13 0.66 8.56
C PRO A 34 -35.10 1.69 8.07
N PRO A 35 -34.63 2.61 8.93
CA PRO A 35 -33.66 3.62 8.53
C PRO A 35 -32.41 2.91 8.03
N ALA A 36 -32.04 3.21 6.78
CA ALA A 36 -30.78 2.74 6.23
C ALA A 36 -29.65 3.34 7.07
N SER A 37 -28.98 2.49 7.87
CA SER A 37 -27.78 2.87 8.61
C SER A 37 -26.63 3.10 7.63
N SER A 38 -26.65 4.26 6.98
CA SER A 38 -25.50 4.83 6.30
C SER A 38 -24.45 5.16 7.35
N THR A 39 -23.68 4.15 7.74
CA THR A 39 -22.47 4.30 8.56
C THR A 39 -21.40 4.96 7.67
N GLU A 40 -21.58 6.25 7.41
CA GLU A 40 -20.56 7.06 6.76
C GLU A 40 -19.29 7.00 7.62
N PRO A 41 -18.11 6.68 7.04
CA PRO A 41 -16.88 6.66 7.81
C PRO A 41 -16.66 8.01 8.51
N PRO A 42 -16.13 8.03 9.75
CA PRO A 42 -15.91 9.28 10.47
C PRO A 42 -15.06 10.25 9.64
N PRO A 43 -15.33 11.56 9.72
CA PRO A 43 -14.63 12.55 8.92
C PRO A 43 -13.13 12.53 9.21
N ARG A 44 -12.34 12.17 8.18
CA ARG A 44 -10.87 12.12 8.26
C ARG A 44 -10.32 13.49 8.63
N THR A 45 -9.36 13.51 9.55
CA THR A 45 -8.57 14.71 9.89
C THR A 45 -7.86 15.26 8.63
N PRO A 46 -7.47 16.54 8.61
CA PRO A 46 -6.75 17.11 7.46
C PRO A 46 -5.50 16.30 7.09
N ILE A 47 -4.74 15.83 8.08
CA ILE A 47 -3.53 15.02 7.88
C ILE A 47 -3.87 13.65 7.26
N GLU A 48 -4.92 12.97 7.73
CA GLU A 48 -5.36 11.69 7.13
C GLU A 48 -5.89 11.85 5.70
N ARG A 49 -6.51 12.99 5.37
CA ARG A 49 -6.91 13.30 3.99
C ARG A 49 -5.71 13.50 3.08
N ILE A 50 -4.69 14.24 3.54
CA ILE A 50 -3.44 14.45 2.79
C ILE A 50 -2.68 13.13 2.64
N GLN A 51 -2.52 12.36 3.71
CA GLN A 51 -1.85 11.05 3.69
C GLN A 51 -2.56 10.09 2.73
N GLY A 52 -3.89 9.98 2.82
CA GLY A 52 -4.68 9.15 1.91
C GLY A 52 -4.52 9.57 0.45
N TYR A 53 -4.59 10.87 0.16
CA TYR A 53 -4.39 11.39 -1.20
C TYR A 53 -3.01 10.99 -1.76
N VAL A 54 -1.93 11.15 -0.98
CA VAL A 54 -0.57 10.75 -1.41
C VAL A 54 -0.46 9.23 -1.57
N ALA A 55 -1.10 8.45 -0.71
CA ALA A 55 -1.03 6.99 -0.74
C ALA A 55 -1.83 6.35 -1.88
N THR A 56 -2.90 6.99 -2.37
CA THR A 56 -3.78 6.46 -3.43
C THR A 56 -3.61 7.14 -4.79
N TYR A 57 -2.76 8.17 -4.92
CA TYR A 57 -2.52 8.83 -6.20
C TYR A 57 -1.76 7.92 -7.16
N ASP A 58 -2.34 7.64 -8.32
CA ASP A 58 -1.67 6.89 -9.38
C ASP A 58 -0.97 7.82 -10.37
N GLY A 59 0.34 8.02 -10.18
CA GLY A 59 1.19 8.73 -11.14
C GLY A 59 1.69 7.84 -12.29
N GLY A 60 1.20 6.61 -12.42
CA GLY A 60 1.58 5.68 -13.47
C GLY A 60 2.83 4.86 -13.16
N PRO A 61 3.50 4.29 -14.19
CA PRO A 61 4.68 3.46 -14.00
C PRO A 61 5.87 4.28 -13.49
N CYS A 62 6.71 3.67 -12.66
CA CYS A 62 7.92 4.30 -12.13
C CYS A 62 7.66 5.63 -11.38
N PHE A 63 6.56 5.69 -10.62
CA PHE A 63 6.21 6.82 -9.77
C PHE A 63 5.92 6.36 -8.34
N PHE A 64 6.57 6.99 -7.37
CA PHE A 64 6.27 6.79 -5.95
C PHE A 64 6.54 8.04 -5.13
N LEU A 65 5.73 8.27 -4.08
CA LEU A 65 5.85 9.39 -3.15
C LEU A 65 6.02 8.87 -1.72
N TRP A 66 7.07 9.32 -1.04
CA TRP A 66 7.33 9.06 0.36
C TRP A 66 7.13 10.33 1.21
N PRO A 67 6.08 10.43 2.04
CA PRO A 67 5.93 11.54 2.96
C PRO A 67 7.05 11.57 4.02
N THR A 68 7.70 12.71 4.17
CA THR A 68 8.69 12.98 5.24
C THR A 68 8.17 13.94 6.30
N GLU A 69 7.26 14.84 5.95
CA GLU A 69 6.59 15.77 6.86
C GLU A 69 5.15 16.00 6.36
N LEU A 70 4.14 15.80 7.21
CA LEU A 70 2.74 16.13 6.92
C LEU A 70 2.14 16.95 8.06
N THR A 71 1.51 18.07 7.73
CA THR A 71 0.67 18.87 8.65
C THR A 71 -0.61 19.28 7.91
N GLU A 72 -1.50 20.03 8.56
CA GLU A 72 -2.77 20.46 7.96
C GLU A 72 -2.62 21.32 6.69
N ARG A 73 -1.46 21.96 6.47
CA ARG A 73 -1.19 22.88 5.35
C ARG A 73 0.23 22.76 4.76
N ARG A 74 0.90 21.63 5.02
CA ARG A 74 2.28 21.38 4.55
C ARG A 74 2.45 19.90 4.27
N ALA A 75 2.97 19.58 3.09
CA ALA A 75 3.34 18.23 2.72
C ALA A 75 4.75 18.29 2.11
N VAL A 76 5.70 17.64 2.76
CA VAL A 76 7.06 17.44 2.24
C VAL A 76 7.20 15.97 1.86
N LEU A 77 7.55 15.73 0.61
CA LEU A 77 7.56 14.42 -0.03
C LEU A 77 8.94 14.17 -0.66
N GLU A 78 9.45 12.94 -0.58
CA GLU A 78 10.50 12.47 -1.48
C GLU A 78 9.84 11.72 -2.65
N GLY A 79 10.10 12.17 -3.88
CA GLY A 79 9.52 11.58 -5.10
C GLY A 79 10.52 10.67 -5.81
N PHE A 80 10.17 9.41 -6.04
CA PHE A 80 11.03 8.42 -6.69
C PHE A 80 10.46 8.08 -8.07
N GLY A 81 11.20 8.43 -9.12
CA GLY A 81 10.80 8.12 -10.50
C GLY A 81 11.86 8.48 -11.54
N ASN A 82 11.62 8.05 -12.79
CA ASN A 82 12.55 8.22 -13.91
C ASN A 82 12.21 9.42 -14.84
N ALA A 83 11.11 10.12 -14.57
CA ALA A 83 10.60 11.27 -15.32
C ALA A 83 10.09 12.35 -14.37
N THR A 84 10.03 13.61 -14.82
CA THR A 84 9.64 14.76 -13.95
C THR A 84 8.16 15.09 -14.10
N GLU A 85 7.60 14.84 -15.27
CA GLU A 85 6.25 15.15 -15.71
C GLU A 85 5.16 14.57 -14.77
N PRO A 86 5.26 13.31 -14.27
CA PRO A 86 4.30 12.78 -13.31
C PRO A 86 4.27 13.54 -11.98
N PHE A 87 5.40 14.10 -11.53
CA PHE A 87 5.47 14.87 -10.28
C PHE A 87 4.89 16.27 -10.43
N VAL A 88 5.03 16.88 -11.62
CA VAL A 88 4.37 18.16 -11.97
C VAL A 88 2.84 17.97 -12.06
N ALA A 89 2.40 16.87 -12.66
CA ALA A 89 0.99 16.50 -12.71
C ALA A 89 0.42 16.25 -11.30
N PHE A 90 1.17 15.54 -10.44
CA PHE A 90 0.81 15.35 -9.04
C PHE A 90 0.68 16.68 -8.28
N ASP A 91 1.68 17.57 -8.34
CA ASP A 91 1.62 18.83 -7.57
C ASP A 91 0.44 19.71 -8.03
N THR A 92 0.19 19.78 -9.34
CA THR A 92 -0.96 20.48 -9.91
C THR A 92 -2.29 19.93 -9.37
N ALA A 93 -2.45 18.61 -9.37
CA ALA A 93 -3.66 17.95 -8.87
C ALA A 93 -3.79 18.04 -7.34
N PHE A 94 -2.67 17.95 -6.62
CA PHE A 94 -2.59 18.08 -5.17
C PHE A 94 -2.99 19.49 -4.72
N LYS A 95 -2.46 20.53 -5.37
CA LYS A 95 -2.82 21.93 -5.14
C LYS A 95 -4.31 22.17 -5.35
N ALA A 96 -4.89 21.61 -6.41
CA ALA A 96 -6.34 21.69 -6.68
C ALA A 96 -7.19 20.98 -5.61
N ALA A 97 -6.72 19.85 -5.07
CA ALA A 97 -7.45 19.04 -4.09
C ALA A 97 -7.28 19.50 -2.63
N GLN A 98 -6.11 20.02 -2.25
CA GLN A 98 -5.76 20.37 -0.86
C GLN A 98 -5.65 21.88 -0.61
N GLY A 99 -5.56 22.70 -1.67
CA GLY A 99 -5.48 24.16 -1.58
C GLY A 99 -4.07 24.72 -1.33
N PHE A 100 -3.03 23.90 -1.36
CA PHE A 100 -1.63 24.29 -1.22
C PHE A 100 -0.69 23.34 -1.99
N GLU A 101 0.51 23.80 -2.35
CA GLU A 101 1.51 23.02 -3.11
C GLU A 101 2.31 22.05 -2.22
N ALA A 102 2.73 20.93 -2.79
CA ALA A 102 3.60 19.96 -2.11
C ALA A 102 5.08 20.32 -2.33
N GLN A 103 5.90 20.21 -1.28
CA GLN A 103 7.35 20.32 -1.39
C GLN A 103 7.93 18.96 -1.80
N ILE A 104 8.17 18.78 -3.09
CA ILE A 104 8.64 17.52 -3.66
C ILE A 104 10.16 17.55 -3.87
N HIS A 105 10.88 16.75 -3.09
CA HIS A 105 12.30 16.49 -3.31
C HIS A 105 12.46 15.30 -4.25
N LEU A 106 12.74 15.56 -5.53
CA LEU A 106 12.93 14.50 -6.52
C LEU A 106 14.21 13.67 -6.22
N ARG A 107 14.04 12.35 -6.26
CA ARG A 107 15.05 11.30 -6.14
C ARG A 107 15.03 10.52 -7.46
N PRO A 108 15.76 10.99 -8.48
CA PRO A 108 15.68 10.40 -9.81
C PRO A 108 16.23 8.97 -9.78
N VAL A 109 15.47 8.01 -10.30
CA VAL A 109 15.87 6.61 -10.42
C VAL A 109 15.96 6.19 -11.88
N THR A 110 16.75 5.16 -12.19
CA THR A 110 16.85 4.64 -13.55
C THR A 110 15.63 3.81 -13.94
N ALA A 111 15.48 3.53 -15.25
CA ALA A 111 14.46 2.61 -15.74
C ALA A 111 14.56 1.20 -15.10
N ALA A 112 15.78 0.74 -14.79
CA ALA A 112 16.01 -0.56 -14.15
C ALA A 112 15.61 -0.60 -12.67
N GLN A 113 15.55 0.57 -12.01
CA GLN A 113 15.10 0.73 -10.63
C GLN A 113 13.57 0.86 -10.49
N CYS A 114 12.83 1.10 -11.59
CA CYS A 114 11.38 1.30 -11.57
C CYS A 114 10.55 0.21 -10.86
N PRO A 115 10.88 -1.11 -10.91
CA PRO A 115 10.15 -2.14 -10.16
C PRO A 115 10.08 -1.87 -8.65
N MET A 116 11.05 -1.14 -8.09
CA MET A 116 11.02 -0.68 -6.70
C MET A 116 9.90 0.35 -6.46
N ALA A 117 9.83 1.40 -7.29
CA ALA A 117 8.82 2.45 -7.17
C ALA A 117 7.42 1.87 -7.40
N ASP A 118 7.26 0.99 -8.40
CA ASP A 118 5.99 0.33 -8.67
C ASP A 118 5.55 -0.62 -7.55
N PHE A 119 6.47 -1.35 -6.92
CA PHE A 119 6.18 -2.16 -5.73
C PHE A 119 5.71 -1.29 -4.55
N LEU A 120 6.44 -0.22 -4.25
CA LEU A 120 6.11 0.69 -3.15
C LEU A 120 4.76 1.39 -3.38
N ARG A 121 4.47 1.85 -4.60
CA ARG A 121 3.15 2.38 -4.99
C ARG A 121 2.04 1.36 -4.79
N GLN A 122 2.25 0.11 -5.19
CA GLN A 122 1.27 -0.97 -5.04
C GLN A 122 0.98 -1.36 -3.57
N LEU A 123 1.87 -1.06 -2.62
CA LEU A 123 1.58 -1.24 -1.19
C LEU A 123 0.59 -0.18 -0.67
N GLY A 124 0.67 1.07 -1.13
CA GLY A 124 -0.23 2.16 -0.73
C GLY A 124 -0.35 2.34 0.78
N ASP A 125 -1.57 2.18 1.32
CA ASP A 125 -1.87 2.26 2.75
C ASP A 125 -1.38 1.05 3.59
N ASN A 126 -0.95 -0.05 2.93
CA ASN A 126 -0.32 -1.20 3.59
C ASN A 126 1.16 -0.94 3.94
N ILE A 127 1.71 0.22 3.59
CA ILE A 127 3.00 0.65 4.14
C ILE A 127 2.82 1.10 5.59
N ASP A 128 3.46 0.38 6.50
CA ASP A 128 3.80 0.92 7.82
C ASP A 128 5.06 1.78 7.69
N ARG A 129 4.96 3.03 8.13
CA ARG A 129 6.03 4.03 8.07
C ARG A 129 6.65 4.30 9.45
N THR A 130 6.46 3.42 10.44
CA THR A 130 7.18 3.52 11.72
C THR A 130 8.69 3.30 11.60
N PRO A 131 9.25 2.38 10.77
CA PRO A 131 10.69 2.17 10.74
C PRO A 131 11.44 3.41 10.27
N ARG A 132 12.55 3.73 10.94
CA ARG A 132 13.40 4.89 10.61
C ARG A 132 14.73 4.40 10.05
N LEU A 133 14.83 4.37 8.73
CA LEU A 133 16.10 4.21 8.03
C LEU A 133 16.87 5.53 7.99
N GLN A 134 18.15 5.48 8.33
CA GLN A 134 19.11 6.58 8.19
C GLN A 134 20.38 6.06 7.50
N ILE A 135 21.06 6.94 6.76
CA ILE A 135 22.36 6.67 6.12
C ILE A 135 23.30 7.86 6.36
N ASN A 136 24.60 7.62 6.33
CA ASN A 136 25.64 8.58 6.69
C ASN A 136 25.83 9.73 5.68
N ALA A 137 25.56 9.50 4.40
CA ALA A 137 25.80 10.50 3.35
C ALA A 137 24.80 10.36 2.18
N PHE A 138 24.60 11.47 1.46
CA PHE A 138 23.74 11.53 0.27
C PHE A 138 24.54 11.50 -1.04
N ASN A 139 25.79 11.98 -1.05
CA ASN A 139 26.74 11.76 -2.13
C ASN A 139 27.92 10.96 -1.55
N MET A 140 28.37 9.94 -2.26
CA MET A 140 29.43 9.01 -1.86
C MET A 140 30.32 8.73 -3.07
N LYS A 141 31.51 8.17 -2.85
CA LYS A 141 32.47 7.82 -3.90
C LYS A 141 32.76 6.32 -3.91
N SER A 142 33.35 5.84 -5.00
CA SER A 142 33.96 4.50 -5.02
C SER A 142 34.95 4.34 -3.85
N GLY A 143 34.82 3.27 -3.07
CA GLY A 143 35.63 2.98 -1.90
C GLY A 143 35.09 3.54 -0.57
N ASP A 144 34.10 4.45 -0.57
CA ASP A 144 33.46 4.93 0.66
C ASP A 144 32.68 3.81 1.37
N VAL A 145 32.46 3.97 2.67
CA VAL A 145 31.62 3.06 3.46
C VAL A 145 30.22 3.67 3.61
N LEU A 146 29.23 3.02 3.00
CA LEU A 146 27.82 3.24 3.27
C LEU A 146 27.50 2.68 4.66
N SER A 147 27.25 3.58 5.61
CA SER A 147 26.85 3.25 6.97
C SER A 147 25.41 3.69 7.19
N GLY A 148 24.60 2.83 7.82
CA GLY A 148 23.22 3.19 8.13
C GLY A 148 22.65 2.47 9.34
N THR A 149 21.54 3.00 9.82
CA THR A 149 20.77 2.48 10.96
C THR A 149 19.30 2.32 10.60
N VAL A 150 18.66 1.34 11.23
CA VAL A 150 17.22 1.12 11.21
C VAL A 150 16.77 1.09 12.66
N ASP A 151 16.06 2.12 13.11
CA ASP A 151 15.28 2.07 14.35
C ASP A 151 13.90 1.49 14.05
N ASN A 152 13.40 0.58 14.89
CA ASN A 152 12.02 0.10 14.84
C ASN A 152 11.45 -0.19 16.23
N ASP A 153 10.13 -0.33 16.32
CA ASP A 153 9.41 -0.55 17.58
C ASP A 153 9.35 -2.04 17.98
N GLY A 154 10.45 -2.78 17.80
CA GLY A 154 10.58 -4.21 18.18
C GLY A 154 10.22 -5.21 17.08
N GLY A 155 10.25 -4.80 15.81
CA GLY A 155 9.97 -5.67 14.67
C GLY A 155 11.03 -6.75 14.47
N ARG A 156 10.65 -8.03 14.66
CA ARG A 156 11.59 -9.18 14.74
C ARG A 156 12.37 -9.47 13.47
N ASN A 157 11.79 -9.20 12.30
CA ASN A 157 12.42 -9.49 11.00
C ASN A 157 12.81 -8.19 10.31
N VAL A 158 14.02 -7.72 10.58
CA VAL A 158 14.62 -6.56 9.90
C VAL A 158 15.50 -7.03 8.75
N ALA A 159 15.21 -6.56 7.55
CA ALA A 159 16.07 -6.71 6.39
C ALA A 159 16.42 -5.34 5.80
N VAL A 160 17.57 -5.26 5.14
CA VAL A 160 18.01 -4.07 4.40
C VAL A 160 18.54 -4.54 3.06
N VAL A 161 18.14 -3.84 2.00
CA VAL A 161 18.63 -4.07 0.64
C VAL A 161 19.13 -2.76 0.03
N LEU A 162 20.16 -2.85 -0.79
CA LEU A 162 20.63 -1.78 -1.68
C LEU A 162 20.14 -2.08 -3.10
N ILE A 163 19.62 -1.08 -3.80
CA ILE A 163 19.21 -1.16 -5.20
C ILE A 163 20.15 -0.27 -6.02
N GLY A 164 20.93 -0.90 -6.89
CA GLY A 164 21.87 -0.25 -7.81
C GLY A 164 21.18 0.49 -8.94
N ASP A 165 21.91 1.39 -9.61
CA ASP A 165 21.47 2.12 -10.81
C ASP A 165 21.22 1.19 -12.02
N ASP A 166 21.89 0.04 -12.01
CA ASP A 166 21.67 -1.10 -12.92
C ASP A 166 20.40 -1.91 -12.63
N GLY A 167 19.68 -1.59 -11.55
CA GLY A 167 18.50 -2.33 -11.09
C GLY A 167 18.83 -3.65 -10.40
N LEU A 168 20.07 -3.91 -9.99
CA LEU A 168 20.41 -5.06 -9.15
C LEU A 168 20.08 -4.77 -7.67
N VAL A 169 19.42 -5.73 -7.03
CA VAL A 169 19.07 -5.69 -5.60
C VAL A 169 20.07 -6.55 -4.83
N TYR A 170 20.78 -5.91 -3.91
CA TYR A 170 21.79 -6.52 -3.04
C TYR A 170 21.23 -6.65 -1.62
N ASN A 171 21.07 -7.88 -1.12
CA ASN A 171 20.67 -8.13 0.26
C ASN A 171 21.85 -7.87 1.21
N LEU A 172 21.66 -6.94 2.16
CA LEU A 172 22.70 -6.52 3.12
C LEU A 172 22.69 -7.36 4.42
N GLY A 173 21.98 -8.48 4.46
CA GLY A 173 21.85 -9.36 5.62
C GLY A 173 23.17 -9.75 6.29
N GLY A 174 24.23 -10.03 5.51
CA GLY A 174 25.57 -10.34 6.03
C GLY A 174 26.30 -9.14 6.68
N TYR A 175 25.91 -7.92 6.32
CA TYR A 175 26.46 -6.67 6.84
C TYR A 175 25.66 -6.13 8.03
N LEU A 176 24.48 -6.68 8.31
CA LEU A 176 23.66 -6.26 9.44
C LEU A 176 24.28 -6.69 10.78
N ARG A 177 24.22 -5.77 11.73
CA ARG A 177 24.40 -5.97 13.17
C ARG A 177 23.10 -5.54 13.84
N ARG A 178 22.61 -6.33 14.79
CA ARG A 178 21.35 -6.06 15.51
C ARG A 178 21.65 -5.88 16.99
N ASP A 179 21.06 -4.87 17.59
CA ASP A 179 21.15 -4.53 19.01
C ASP A 179 19.77 -4.06 19.50
N ALA A 180 19.14 -4.83 20.38
CA ALA A 180 17.78 -4.60 20.88
C ALA A 180 16.76 -4.18 19.79
N SER A 181 16.37 -2.90 19.74
CA SER A 181 15.40 -2.29 18.81
C SER A 181 16.03 -1.60 17.59
N ARG A 182 17.34 -1.73 17.42
CA ARG A 182 18.13 -1.10 16.35
C ARG A 182 18.87 -2.15 15.52
N ALA A 183 18.91 -1.94 14.21
CA ALA A 183 19.88 -2.58 13.33
C ALA A 183 20.83 -1.53 12.75
N SER A 184 22.07 -1.92 12.48
CA SER A 184 23.04 -1.10 11.75
C SER A 184 23.73 -1.94 10.67
N PHE A 185 24.18 -1.30 9.60
CA PHE A 185 24.94 -1.93 8.52
C PHE A 185 26.08 -1.03 8.08
N ASN A 186 27.15 -1.67 7.59
CA ASN A 186 28.30 -0.99 6.99
C ASN A 186 28.72 -1.77 5.74
N LEU A 187 28.66 -1.14 4.58
CA LEU A 187 29.02 -1.73 3.29
C LEU A 187 30.08 -0.83 2.61
N LYS A 188 31.23 -1.40 2.24
CA LYS A 188 32.17 -0.69 1.36
C LYS A 188 31.60 -0.69 -0.05
N LEU A 189 31.44 0.50 -0.62
CA LEU A 189 30.95 0.68 -1.98
C LEU A 189 32.09 0.45 -2.96
N GLU A 190 31.84 -0.32 -4.02
CA GLU A 190 32.76 -0.50 -5.13
C GLU A 190 32.05 -0.08 -6.41
N SER A 191 32.70 0.74 -7.24
CA SER A 191 32.14 1.22 -8.50
C SER A 191 33.20 1.45 -9.56
N SER A 192 32.81 1.20 -10.81
CA SER A 192 33.61 1.53 -11.99
C SER A 192 33.93 3.03 -12.02
N PRO A 193 35.21 3.43 -12.11
CA PRO A 193 35.59 4.85 -12.17
C PRO A 193 35.03 5.56 -13.41
N GLY A 194 34.68 6.84 -13.27
CA GLY A 194 34.34 7.71 -14.40
C GLY A 194 32.91 7.58 -14.95
N ALA A 195 32.00 6.93 -14.22
CA ALA A 195 30.57 6.96 -14.54
C ALA A 195 29.94 8.33 -14.20
N ALA A 196 28.83 8.67 -14.86
CA ALA A 196 27.98 9.78 -14.41
C ALA A 196 27.35 9.46 -13.03
N PRO A 197 26.94 10.46 -12.22
CA PRO A 197 26.44 10.22 -10.86
C PRO A 197 25.32 9.19 -10.81
N ARG A 198 25.57 8.07 -10.11
CA ARG A 198 24.74 6.87 -10.18
C ARG A 198 23.73 6.83 -9.04
N PRO A 199 22.41 6.86 -9.30
CA PRO A 199 21.38 6.84 -8.26
C PRO A 199 21.35 5.49 -7.54
N GLN A 200 21.37 5.51 -6.21
CA GLN A 200 21.30 4.32 -5.37
C GLN A 200 20.14 4.48 -4.37
N THR A 201 19.41 3.41 -4.11
CA THR A 201 18.35 3.43 -3.08
C THR A 201 18.59 2.32 -2.06
N VAL A 202 18.47 2.65 -0.77
CA VAL A 202 18.43 1.68 0.33
C VAL A 202 16.99 1.55 0.80
N LEU A 203 16.50 0.30 0.86
CA LEU A 203 15.23 -0.03 1.51
C LEU A 203 15.48 -0.87 2.75
N THR A 204 14.71 -0.60 3.81
CA THR A 204 14.53 -1.54 4.91
C THR A 204 13.11 -2.10 4.91
N PHE A 205 13.01 -3.38 5.29
CA PHE A 205 11.77 -4.12 5.48
C PHE A 205 11.69 -4.59 6.92
N VAL A 206 10.55 -4.34 7.56
CA VAL A 206 10.22 -4.82 8.91
C VAL A 206 8.92 -5.59 8.84
N SER A 207 8.97 -6.91 9.07
CA SER A 207 7.84 -7.83 8.89
C SER A 207 7.58 -8.74 10.09
N GLN A 208 6.36 -9.26 10.19
CA GLN A 208 5.96 -10.16 11.28
C GLN A 208 6.59 -11.55 11.16
N ALA A 209 6.81 -12.03 9.92
CA ALA A 209 7.50 -13.26 9.58
C ALA A 209 8.61 -13.01 8.54
N PRO A 210 9.62 -13.89 8.43
CA PRO A 210 10.66 -13.80 7.39
C PRO A 210 10.07 -13.70 5.98
N LEU A 211 10.74 -12.96 5.09
CA LEU A 211 10.32 -12.77 3.69
C LEU A 211 11.19 -13.68 2.79
N PRO A 212 10.69 -14.83 2.28
CA PRO A 212 11.42 -15.74 1.39
C PRO A 212 12.21 -15.10 0.24
N ALA A 213 11.72 -14.00 -0.35
CA ALA A 213 12.41 -13.24 -1.41
C ALA A 213 13.83 -12.78 -1.02
N LEU A 214 14.12 -12.63 0.28
CA LEU A 214 15.45 -12.28 0.79
C LEU A 214 16.43 -13.45 0.78
N SER A 215 15.97 -14.70 0.61
CA SER A 215 16.79 -15.91 0.61
C SER A 215 17.20 -16.37 -0.80
N GLY A 216 16.85 -15.59 -1.84
CA GLY A 216 17.23 -15.85 -3.23
C GLY A 216 18.69 -15.48 -3.55
N PRO A 217 19.04 -15.44 -4.85
CA PRO A 217 20.36 -14.98 -5.31
C PRO A 217 20.70 -13.57 -4.82
N ASN A 218 21.98 -13.28 -4.68
CA ASN A 218 22.46 -11.96 -4.23
C ASN A 218 23.68 -11.56 -5.06
N PRO A 219 23.58 -10.58 -5.99
CA PRO A 219 22.38 -9.79 -6.30
C PRO A 219 21.28 -10.54 -7.05
N THR A 220 20.08 -9.95 -7.12
CA THR A 220 18.93 -10.38 -7.96
C THR A 220 18.37 -9.16 -8.72
N PRO A 221 17.90 -9.29 -9.98
CA PRO A 221 17.24 -8.19 -10.69
C PRO A 221 16.02 -7.63 -9.95
N ALA A 222 15.81 -6.32 -9.98
CA ALA A 222 14.70 -5.67 -9.27
C ALA A 222 13.32 -6.20 -9.70
N SER A 223 13.12 -6.52 -10.97
CA SER A 223 11.89 -7.17 -11.47
C SER A 223 11.55 -8.42 -10.67
N ASP A 224 12.53 -9.29 -10.48
CA ASP A 224 12.36 -10.64 -9.96
C ASP A 224 12.27 -10.62 -8.44
N PHE A 225 13.10 -9.77 -7.81
CA PHE A 225 13.06 -9.51 -6.38
C PHE A 225 11.71 -8.93 -5.94
N PHE A 226 11.25 -7.85 -6.57
CA PHE A 226 9.99 -7.19 -6.17
C PHE A 226 8.75 -7.99 -6.56
N ALA A 227 8.79 -8.78 -7.64
CA ALA A 227 7.73 -9.75 -7.95
C ALA A 227 7.63 -10.83 -6.86
N SER A 228 8.76 -11.38 -6.40
CA SER A 228 8.81 -12.37 -5.33
C SER A 228 8.35 -11.78 -3.99
N LEU A 229 8.85 -10.59 -3.64
CA LEU A 229 8.50 -9.89 -2.40
C LEU A 229 7.00 -9.55 -2.34
N LYS A 230 6.37 -9.19 -3.47
CA LYS A 230 4.92 -8.98 -3.56
C LYS A 230 4.12 -10.24 -3.20
N GLN A 231 4.58 -11.42 -3.61
CA GLN A 231 3.94 -12.68 -3.24
C GLN A 231 4.06 -12.95 -1.73
N ASP A 232 5.22 -12.67 -1.13
CA ASP A 232 5.43 -12.83 0.30
C ASP A 232 4.54 -11.89 1.13
N VAL A 233 4.46 -10.61 0.76
CA VAL A 233 3.58 -9.64 1.43
C VAL A 233 2.11 -10.04 1.30
N THR A 234 1.70 -10.49 0.12
CA THR A 234 0.32 -10.96 -0.12
C THR A 234 -0.01 -12.20 0.71
N ARG A 235 0.97 -13.12 0.90
CA ARG A 235 0.82 -14.33 1.72
C ARG A 235 0.79 -14.05 3.22
N GLN A 236 1.59 -13.09 3.70
CA GLN A 236 1.61 -12.71 5.11
C GLN A 236 0.39 -11.85 5.50
N GLY A 237 -0.05 -10.97 4.60
CA GLY A 237 -1.07 -9.97 4.87
C GLY A 237 -0.61 -8.89 5.87
N GLY A 238 -1.51 -7.96 6.19
CA GLY A 238 -1.22 -6.85 7.08
C GLY A 238 -0.30 -5.79 6.46
N LYS A 239 0.29 -4.94 7.31
CA LYS A 239 1.21 -3.88 6.87
C LYS A 239 2.66 -4.36 6.84
N LEU A 240 3.41 -3.90 5.84
CA LEU A 240 4.85 -4.06 5.77
C LEU A 240 5.53 -2.77 6.24
N GLY A 241 6.40 -2.87 7.24
CA GLY A 241 7.22 -1.75 7.68
C GLY A 241 8.28 -1.42 6.64
N ILE A 242 8.30 -0.18 6.14
CA ILE A 242 9.26 0.31 5.16
C ILE A 242 10.02 1.51 5.73
N GLY A 243 11.30 1.60 5.38
CA GLY A 243 12.02 2.87 5.33
C GLY A 243 12.81 2.95 4.03
N VAL A 244 12.88 4.15 3.43
CA VAL A 244 13.59 4.40 2.17
C VAL A 244 14.60 5.52 2.33
N ARG A 245 15.79 5.35 1.73
CA ARG A 245 16.81 6.41 1.59
C ARG A 245 17.45 6.35 0.22
N TYR A 246 17.76 7.52 -0.32
CA TYR A 246 18.43 7.69 -1.59
C TYR A 246 19.81 8.32 -1.38
N PHE A 247 20.79 7.87 -2.16
CA PHE A 247 22.09 8.52 -2.29
C PHE A 247 22.61 8.40 -3.74
N ARG A 248 23.73 9.05 -4.03
CA ARG A 248 24.45 8.95 -5.31
C ARG A 248 25.88 8.48 -5.10
N ILE A 249 26.38 7.71 -6.06
CA ILE A 249 27.81 7.43 -6.19
C ILE A 249 28.38 8.31 -7.31
N GLU A 250 29.42 9.08 -6.98
CA GLU A 250 30.24 9.93 -7.87
C GLU A 250 31.55 9.23 -8.27
#